data_AF-B8M6B7-F1
#
_entry.id   AF-B8M6B7-F1
#
_cell.length_a   1.000
_cell.length_b   1.000
_cell.length_c   1.000
_cell.angle_alpha   90.00
_cell.angle_beta   90.00
_cell.angle_gamma   90.00
#
_symmetry.space_group_name_H-M   'P 1'
#
loop_
_entity.id
_entity.type
_entity.pdbx_description
1 polymer ?
#
loop_
_entity_poly.entity_id
_entity_poly.type
_entity_poly.pdbx_seq_one_letter_code
_entity_poly.pdbx_strand_id
1 'polypeptide(L)'
;MMAAYSLVRVYYRVGGGNMSTDMSSSCHLVILENSETNRLETKASCDQYSIPDKKCLILENKDLQAHRPWDEQLIQRILERHVTKWNVDLIITFDAYGISSHDENHVALSNSVQRFSNLHDHHNPVAYALQTKSMFRAYLSLLDLVPTSVPFTFRILQAMFLSVPEGYQTSLDGKIAIPPPKDGDVYGDKALIVTSWSRHVKAQEALRKHASESSWNRVLYSSLSRYMWFNDLRRM
;
A
#
# COMPACT_ATOMS: atom_id res chain seq x y z
N MET A 1 10.65 -14.94 -10.51
CA MET A 1 10.80 -15.60 -9.20
C MET A 1 10.72 -14.53 -8.11
N MET A 2 9.56 -13.89 -7.99
CA MET A 2 9.20 -12.88 -6.99
C MET A 2 7.74 -13.17 -6.65
N ALA A 3 7.49 -14.25 -5.92
CA ALA A 3 6.15 -14.58 -5.45
C ALA A 3 6.29 -15.49 -4.25
N ALA A 4 5.91 -14.96 -3.10
CA ALA A 4 5.52 -15.75 -1.94
C ALA A 4 4.48 -14.98 -1.10
N TYR A 5 4.36 -13.65 -1.29
CA TYR A 5 3.51 -12.81 -0.45
C TYR A 5 2.70 -11.81 -1.26
N SER A 6 1.38 -12.04 -1.36
CA SER A 6 0.43 -11.01 -1.77
C SER A 6 0.02 -10.22 -0.53
N LEU A 7 0.40 -8.94 -0.50
CA LEU A 7 0.15 -8.02 0.61
C LEU A 7 -1.08 -7.15 0.33
N VAL A 8 -2.06 -7.15 1.24
CA VAL A 8 -3.07 -6.08 1.32
C VAL A 8 -2.73 -5.19 2.51
N ARG A 9 -2.52 -3.90 2.26
CA ARG A 9 -2.33 -2.95 3.35
C ARG A 9 -3.62 -2.19 3.59
N VAL A 10 -4.10 -2.23 4.83
CA VAL A 10 -5.40 -1.69 5.19
C VAL A 10 -5.23 -0.55 6.19
N TYR A 11 -5.91 0.56 5.94
CA TYR A 11 -5.83 1.76 6.77
C TYR A 11 -7.22 2.13 7.27
N TYR A 12 -7.29 2.54 8.53
CA TYR A 12 -8.51 2.99 9.16
C TYR A 12 -8.19 4.14 10.12
N ARG A 13 -9.20 4.97 10.36
CA ARG A 13 -9.13 6.17 11.19
C ARG A 13 -9.44 5.76 12.63
N VAL A 14 -8.47 5.90 13.52
CA VAL A 14 -8.70 5.69 14.96
C VAL A 14 -9.32 6.96 15.54
N GLY A 15 -10.65 6.98 15.62
CA GLY A 15 -11.45 7.97 16.34
C GLY A 15 -11.39 9.40 15.81
N GLY A 16 -12.28 9.78 14.90
CA GLY A 16 -12.66 11.17 14.55
C GLY A 16 -11.59 12.14 14.01
N GLY A 17 -10.30 11.95 14.31
CA GLY A 17 -9.17 12.80 13.89
C GLY A 17 -8.55 12.33 12.58
N ASN A 18 -7.93 13.25 11.82
CA ASN A 18 -7.46 13.03 10.45
C ASN A 18 -6.67 11.72 10.26
N MET A 19 -6.72 11.17 9.03
CA MET A 19 -5.93 10.02 8.62
C MET A 19 -4.46 10.21 9.02
N SER A 20 -4.04 9.54 10.10
CA SER A 20 -2.69 9.68 10.61
C SER A 20 -1.75 8.89 9.69
N THR A 21 -0.62 9.49 9.32
CA THR A 21 0.50 8.77 8.70
C THR A 21 1.28 7.93 9.72
N ASP A 22 0.76 7.86 10.94
CA ASP A 22 1.29 7.03 12.02
C ASP A 22 0.86 5.58 11.80
N MET A 23 1.85 4.72 11.65
CA MET A 23 1.66 3.29 11.40
C MET A 23 0.99 2.58 12.57
N SER A 24 0.95 3.21 13.76
CA SER A 24 0.18 2.75 14.92
C SER A 24 -1.33 2.61 14.63
N SER A 25 -1.85 3.38 13.66
CA SER A 25 -3.27 3.41 13.29
C SER A 25 -3.60 2.51 12.09
N SER A 26 -2.61 1.81 11.52
CA SER A 26 -2.81 0.91 10.37
C SER A 26 -2.98 -0.56 10.77
N CYS A 27 -3.82 -1.30 10.05
CA CYS A 27 -3.94 -2.75 10.17
C CYS A 27 -3.31 -3.40 8.94
N HIS A 28 -2.38 -4.31 9.16
CA HIS A 28 -1.69 -5.01 8.09
C HIS A 28 -2.29 -6.40 7.95
N LEU A 29 -2.96 -6.66 6.83
CA LEU A 29 -3.48 -7.96 6.47
C LEU A 29 -2.51 -8.63 5.49
N VAL A 30 -1.71 -9.54 6.00
CA VAL A 30 -0.77 -10.31 5.17
C VAL A 30 -1.36 -11.68 4.93
N ILE A 31 -1.60 -12.02 3.66
CA ILE A 31 -2.02 -13.38 3.27
C ILE A 31 -0.73 -14.15 3.00
N LEU A 32 -0.45 -15.15 3.81
CA LEU A 32 0.78 -15.93 3.76
C LEU A 32 0.50 -17.41 3.48
N GLU A 33 1.47 -18.05 2.82
CA GLU A 33 1.55 -19.50 2.74
C GLU A 33 1.99 -20.13 4.08
N ASN A 34 1.53 -21.35 4.31
CA ASN A 34 1.53 -22.09 5.58
C ASN A 34 2.93 -22.55 6.02
N SER A 35 3.79 -21.64 6.47
CA SER A 35 5.05 -21.98 7.16
C SER A 35 5.24 -21.17 8.45
N GLU A 36 5.63 -21.85 9.53
CA GLU A 36 5.89 -21.18 10.82
C GLU A 36 7.02 -20.14 10.70
N THR A 37 8.02 -20.42 9.85
CA THR A 37 9.11 -19.49 9.55
C THR A 37 8.59 -18.19 8.93
N ASN A 38 7.75 -18.27 7.88
CA ASN A 38 7.20 -17.08 7.23
C ASN A 38 6.34 -16.26 8.19
N ARG A 39 5.64 -16.94 9.10
CA ARG A 39 4.84 -16.30 10.14
C ARG A 39 5.72 -15.50 11.10
N LEU A 40 6.79 -16.10 11.62
CA LEU A 40 7.73 -15.43 12.53
C LEU A 40 8.45 -14.26 11.85
N GLU A 41 8.90 -14.44 10.61
CA GLU A 41 9.58 -13.41 9.84
C GLU A 41 8.66 -12.23 9.53
N THR A 42 7.40 -12.49 9.18
CA THR A 42 6.40 -11.45 8.95
C THR A 42 6.07 -10.68 10.23
N LYS A 43 5.94 -11.36 11.38
CA LYS A 43 5.76 -10.69 12.67
C LYS A 43 6.95 -9.81 13.02
N ALA A 44 8.18 -10.30 12.85
CA ALA A 44 9.39 -9.50 13.06
C ALA A 44 9.47 -8.27 12.12
N SER A 45 8.97 -8.40 10.89
CA SER A 45 8.85 -7.28 9.94
C SER A 45 7.82 -6.24 10.40
N CYS A 46 6.66 -6.69 10.89
CA CYS A 46 5.65 -5.82 11.52
C CYS A 46 6.20 -5.07 12.75
N ASP A 47 6.98 -5.76 13.59
CA ASP A 47 7.60 -5.16 14.77
C ASP A 47 8.61 -4.07 14.38
N GLN A 48 9.37 -4.27 13.30
CA GLN A 48 10.26 -3.23 12.78
C GLN A 48 9.47 -1.95 12.49
N TYR A 49 8.24 -2.09 12.01
CA TYR A 49 7.33 -1.00 11.70
C TYR A 49 6.55 -0.45 12.90
N SER A 50 6.77 -0.99 14.10
CA SER A 50 6.05 -0.63 15.32
C SER A 50 4.54 -0.90 15.20
N ILE A 51 4.17 -1.88 14.37
CA ILE A 51 2.78 -2.32 14.21
C ILE A 51 2.47 -3.29 15.36
N PRO A 52 1.48 -2.99 16.21
CA PRO A 52 1.11 -3.91 17.29
C PRO A 52 0.74 -5.29 16.76
N ASP A 53 1.10 -6.34 17.48
CA ASP A 53 0.83 -7.74 17.09
C ASP A 53 -0.64 -7.98 16.70
N LYS A 54 -1.57 -7.38 17.46
CA LYS A 54 -3.03 -7.44 17.23
C LYS A 54 -3.47 -6.80 15.90
N LYS A 55 -2.64 -5.94 15.32
CA LYS A 55 -2.86 -5.22 14.05
C LYS A 55 -2.04 -5.79 12.89
N CYS A 56 -1.15 -6.75 13.14
CA CYS A 56 -0.44 -7.50 12.10
C CYS A 56 -1.11 -8.86 11.96
N LEU A 57 -2.18 -8.93 11.16
CA LEU A 57 -2.91 -10.18 10.95
C LEU A 57 -2.25 -10.97 9.82
N ILE A 58 -1.88 -12.19 10.14
CA ILE A 58 -1.43 -13.18 9.17
C ILE A 58 -2.61 -14.11 8.92
N LEU A 59 -3.13 -14.10 7.70
CA LEU A 59 -4.26 -14.94 7.31
C LEU A 59 -3.73 -16.23 6.72
N GLU A 60 -3.93 -17.32 7.44
CA GLU A 60 -3.68 -18.68 6.97
C GLU A 60 -4.99 -19.26 6.44
N ASN A 61 -5.03 -19.53 5.14
CA ASN A 61 -6.18 -20.16 4.51
C ASN A 61 -5.71 -21.25 3.54
N LYS A 62 -6.20 -22.48 3.75
CA LYS A 62 -5.86 -23.64 2.91
C LYS A 62 -6.29 -23.46 1.46
N ASP A 63 -7.27 -22.60 1.20
CA ASP A 63 -7.78 -22.35 -0.15
C ASP A 63 -7.05 -21.17 -0.85
N LEU A 64 -6.13 -20.49 -0.16
CA LEU A 64 -5.32 -19.37 -0.70
C LEU A 64 -3.82 -19.72 -0.67
N GLN A 65 -3.45 -20.82 -1.32
CA GLN A 65 -2.05 -21.27 -1.42
C GLN A 65 -1.35 -20.57 -2.60
N ALA A 66 -0.05 -20.28 -2.50
CA ALA A 66 0.67 -19.50 -3.51
C ALA A 66 0.75 -20.19 -4.88
N HIS A 67 0.70 -21.52 -4.91
CA HIS A 67 0.79 -22.32 -6.13
C HIS A 67 -0.56 -22.63 -6.80
N ARG A 68 -1.66 -22.06 -6.30
CA ARG A 68 -3.01 -22.21 -6.88
C ARG A 68 -3.61 -20.84 -7.14
N PRO A 69 -4.40 -20.68 -8.21
CA PRO A 69 -5.11 -19.43 -8.46
C PRO A 69 -6.11 -19.19 -7.32
N TRP A 70 -6.08 -17.99 -6.77
CA TRP A 70 -6.97 -17.61 -5.67
C TRP A 70 -8.40 -17.35 -6.16
N ASP A 71 -9.39 -17.85 -5.41
CA ASP A 71 -10.81 -17.56 -5.65
C ASP A 71 -11.14 -16.13 -5.22
N GLU A 72 -11.46 -15.27 -6.19
CA GLU A 72 -11.84 -13.88 -5.95
C GLU A 72 -13.05 -13.74 -5.03
N GLN A 73 -14.00 -14.67 -5.06
CA GLN A 73 -15.20 -14.63 -4.20
C GLN A 73 -14.83 -14.93 -2.75
N LEU A 74 -13.88 -15.85 -2.52
CA LEU A 74 -13.34 -16.13 -1.20
C LEU A 74 -12.59 -14.90 -0.65
N ILE A 75 -11.77 -14.24 -1.48
CA ILE A 75 -11.07 -13.00 -1.10
C ILE A 75 -12.10 -11.93 -0.72
N GLN A 76 -13.16 -11.73 -1.49
CA GLN A 76 -14.21 -10.75 -1.17
C GLN A 76 -14.87 -11.02 0.19
N ARG A 77 -15.24 -12.27 0.49
CA ARG A 77 -15.80 -12.64 1.81
C ARG A 77 -14.83 -12.36 2.95
N ILE A 78 -13.54 -12.57 2.73
CA ILE A 78 -12.48 -12.26 3.70
C ILE A 78 -12.35 -10.74 3.89
N LEU A 79 -12.33 -9.97 2.79
CA LEU A 79 -12.24 -8.52 2.81
C LEU A 79 -13.43 -7.93 3.58
N GLU A 80 -14.65 -8.30 3.23
CA GLU A 80 -15.89 -7.83 3.88
C GLU A 80 -15.85 -8.05 5.40
N ARG A 81 -15.45 -9.26 5.84
CA ARG A 81 -15.32 -9.57 7.26
C ARG A 81 -14.35 -8.64 7.99
N HIS A 82 -13.17 -8.36 7.40
CA HIS A 82 -12.13 -7.58 8.06
C HIS A 82 -12.36 -6.07 7.96
N VAL A 83 -12.90 -5.61 6.82
CA VAL A 83 -13.30 -4.22 6.60
C VAL A 83 -14.33 -3.79 7.63
N THR A 84 -15.39 -4.60 7.80
CA THR A 84 -16.43 -4.33 8.80
C THR A 84 -15.90 -4.44 10.24
N LYS A 85 -15.13 -5.49 10.54
CA LYS A 85 -14.57 -5.71 11.88
C LYS A 85 -13.66 -4.57 12.35
N TRP A 86 -12.89 -3.97 11.43
CA TRP A 86 -11.92 -2.93 11.75
C TRP A 86 -12.37 -1.52 11.37
N ASN A 87 -13.57 -1.36 10.83
CA ASN A 87 -14.09 -0.08 10.32
C ASN A 87 -13.08 0.59 9.38
N VAL A 88 -12.71 -0.13 8.33
CA VAL A 88 -11.68 0.29 7.37
C VAL A 88 -12.17 1.44 6.52
N ASP A 89 -11.33 2.46 6.33
CA ASP A 89 -11.63 3.63 5.50
C ASP A 89 -10.88 3.63 4.16
N LEU A 90 -9.71 2.96 4.11
CA LEU A 90 -8.82 2.96 2.95
C LEU A 90 -8.13 1.60 2.78
N ILE A 91 -8.17 1.07 1.55
CA ILE A 91 -7.44 -0.13 1.14
C ILE A 91 -6.33 0.28 0.15
N ILE A 92 -5.11 -0.22 0.37
CA ILE A 92 -4.00 -0.10 -0.58
C ILE A 92 -3.54 -1.51 -0.97
N THR A 93 -3.52 -1.78 -2.27
CA THR A 93 -3.11 -3.08 -2.84
C THR A 93 -2.28 -2.89 -4.12
N PHE A 94 -1.92 -3.98 -4.80
CA PHE A 94 -1.29 -3.94 -6.12
C PHE A 94 -2.32 -3.73 -7.23
N ASP A 95 -1.88 -3.22 -8.38
CA ASP A 95 -2.71 -3.17 -9.57
C ASP A 95 -2.83 -4.54 -10.26
N ALA A 96 -3.61 -4.58 -11.35
CA ALA A 96 -3.89 -5.79 -12.12
C ALA A 96 -2.66 -6.42 -12.81
N TYR A 97 -1.50 -5.76 -12.78
CA TYR A 97 -0.26 -6.34 -13.32
C TYR A 97 0.60 -6.96 -12.23
N GLY A 98 0.49 -6.48 -10.98
CA GLY A 98 1.39 -6.84 -9.89
C GLY A 98 2.81 -6.34 -10.19
N ILE A 99 3.51 -5.77 -9.19
CA ILE A 99 4.87 -5.20 -9.36
C ILE A 99 5.79 -6.10 -10.23
N SER A 100 5.64 -7.42 -10.11
CA SER A 100 6.15 -8.41 -11.07
C SER A 100 5.00 -8.96 -11.93
N SER A 101 5.14 -8.83 -13.25
CA SER A 101 4.12 -9.07 -14.29
C SER A 101 3.54 -10.49 -14.43
N HIS A 102 3.61 -11.36 -13.42
CA HIS A 102 3.32 -12.80 -13.58
C HIS A 102 2.76 -13.50 -12.32
N ASP A 103 2.13 -12.79 -11.38
CA ASP A 103 1.50 -13.45 -10.22
C ASP A 103 -0.03 -13.38 -10.33
N GLU A 104 -0.64 -14.49 -10.76
CA GLU A 104 -2.10 -14.63 -10.87
C GLU A 104 -2.83 -14.33 -9.55
N ASN A 105 -2.19 -14.58 -8.40
CA ASN A 105 -2.78 -14.32 -7.09
C ASN A 105 -2.83 -12.82 -6.78
N HIS A 106 -1.82 -12.05 -7.22
CA HIS A 106 -1.86 -10.59 -7.14
C HIS A 106 -2.97 -10.02 -8.02
N VAL A 107 -3.17 -10.58 -9.22
CA VAL A 107 -4.25 -10.17 -10.13
C VAL A 107 -5.62 -10.47 -9.51
N ALA A 108 -5.84 -11.70 -9.02
CA ALA A 108 -7.07 -12.09 -8.35
C ALA A 108 -7.38 -11.20 -7.13
N LEU A 109 -6.35 -10.86 -6.35
CA LEU A 109 -6.47 -9.94 -5.22
C LEU A 109 -6.85 -8.52 -5.67
N SER A 110 -6.19 -7.98 -6.69
CA SER A 110 -6.51 -6.67 -7.28
C SER A 110 -7.96 -6.63 -7.76
N ASN A 111 -8.39 -7.63 -8.56
CA ASN A 111 -9.76 -7.72 -9.06
C ASN A 111 -10.78 -7.79 -7.92
N SER A 112 -10.48 -8.57 -6.88
CA SER A 112 -11.35 -8.71 -5.71
C SER A 112 -11.52 -7.39 -4.96
N VAL A 113 -10.43 -6.65 -4.73
CA VAL A 113 -10.46 -5.34 -4.07
C VAL A 113 -11.19 -4.32 -4.93
N GLN A 114 -10.94 -4.28 -6.24
CA GLN A 114 -11.64 -3.38 -7.16
C GLN A 114 -13.15 -3.65 -7.15
N ARG A 115 -13.54 -4.92 -7.29
CA ARG A 115 -14.96 -5.29 -7.26
C ARG A 115 -15.59 -4.94 -5.92
N PHE A 116 -14.91 -5.24 -4.81
CA PHE A 116 -15.37 -4.88 -3.47
C PHE A 116 -15.58 -3.37 -3.32
N SER A 117 -14.63 -2.54 -3.75
CA SER A 117 -14.73 -1.08 -3.68
C SER A 117 -15.81 -0.49 -4.59
N ASN A 118 -16.14 -1.17 -5.69
CA ASN A 118 -17.14 -0.71 -6.67
C ASN A 118 -18.57 -1.20 -6.37
N LEU A 119 -18.76 -2.15 -5.44
CA LEU A 119 -20.08 -2.52 -4.96
C LEU A 119 -20.69 -1.30 -4.26
N HIS A 120 -21.87 -0.88 -4.74
CA HIS A 120 -22.51 0.42 -4.50
C HIS A 120 -23.08 0.62 -3.08
N ASP A 121 -22.43 0.08 -2.06
CA ASP A 121 -22.70 0.50 -0.68
C ASP A 121 -21.82 1.71 -0.35
N HIS A 122 -22.45 2.82 0.03
CA HIS A 122 -21.78 4.07 0.45
C HIS A 122 -20.84 3.91 1.66
N HIS A 123 -20.74 2.69 2.22
CA HIS A 123 -19.90 2.34 3.35
C HIS A 123 -18.59 1.64 2.97
N ASN A 124 -18.40 1.28 1.70
CA ASN A 124 -17.18 0.58 1.29
C ASN A 124 -15.97 1.53 1.29
N PRO A 125 -14.81 1.09 1.84
CA PRO A 125 -13.60 1.89 1.86
C PRO A 125 -13.11 2.20 0.46
N VAL A 126 -12.47 3.36 0.32
CA VAL A 126 -11.79 3.71 -0.93
C VAL A 126 -10.61 2.77 -1.15
N ALA A 127 -10.46 2.23 -2.36
CA ALA A 127 -9.30 1.44 -2.75
C ALA A 127 -8.33 2.20 -3.67
N TYR A 128 -7.04 2.06 -3.40
CA TYR A 128 -5.95 2.51 -4.26
C TYR A 128 -5.04 1.34 -4.63
N ALA A 129 -4.63 1.28 -5.89
CA ALA A 129 -3.66 0.35 -6.41
C ALA A 129 -2.31 1.01 -6.64
N LEU A 130 -1.25 0.33 -6.20
CA LEU A 130 0.13 0.66 -6.56
C LEU A 130 0.37 0.39 -8.05
N GLN A 131 0.85 1.41 -8.75
CA GLN A 131 1.07 1.37 -10.19
C GLN A 131 2.33 0.59 -10.54
N THR A 132 2.16 -0.51 -11.27
CA THR A 132 3.25 -1.28 -11.87
C THR A 132 3.92 -0.48 -12.98
N LYS A 133 5.25 -0.41 -12.94
CA LYS A 133 6.12 0.26 -13.90
C LYS A 133 6.96 -0.77 -14.66
N SER A 134 7.44 -0.37 -15.84
CA SER A 134 8.40 -1.18 -16.58
C SER A 134 9.65 -1.46 -15.74
N MET A 135 10.30 -2.60 -15.99
CA MET A 135 11.49 -3.01 -15.25
C MET A 135 12.59 -1.95 -15.23
N PHE A 136 12.76 -1.19 -16.32
CA PHE A 136 13.70 -0.07 -16.35
C PHE A 136 13.38 0.95 -15.25
N ARG A 137 12.15 1.48 -15.26
CA ARG A 137 11.69 2.49 -14.29
C ARG A 137 11.62 1.95 -12.86
N ALA A 138 11.33 0.66 -12.71
CA ALA A 138 11.26 0.00 -11.41
C ALA A 138 12.62 -0.01 -10.67
N TYR A 139 13.75 0.01 -11.39
CA TYR A 139 15.12 -0.09 -10.85
C TYR A 139 15.98 1.18 -10.99
N LEU A 140 15.37 2.29 -11.42
CA LEU A 140 16.04 3.60 -11.47
C LEU A 140 16.15 4.28 -10.09
N SER A 141 15.65 3.66 -9.03
CA SER A 141 15.68 4.21 -7.67
C SER A 141 15.10 5.65 -7.64
N LEU A 142 15.70 6.55 -6.87
CA LEU A 142 15.33 7.97 -6.78
C LEU A 142 15.41 8.71 -8.14
N LEU A 143 16.16 8.22 -9.12
CA LEU A 143 16.28 8.90 -10.42
C LEU A 143 14.95 8.89 -11.18
N ASP A 144 14.08 7.90 -10.96
CA ASP A 144 12.74 7.87 -11.58
C ASP A 144 11.78 8.91 -10.98
N LEU A 145 12.15 9.56 -9.86
CA LEU A 145 11.33 10.62 -9.29
C LEU A 145 11.26 11.82 -10.24
N VAL A 146 12.35 12.12 -10.96
CA VAL A 146 12.41 13.22 -11.93
C VAL A 146 11.36 13.04 -13.04
N PRO A 147 11.37 11.97 -13.86
CA PRO A 147 10.36 11.77 -14.90
C PRO A 147 8.95 11.54 -14.31
N THR A 148 8.83 11.02 -13.09
CA THR A 148 7.53 10.89 -12.39
C THR A 148 6.96 12.25 -11.99
N SER A 149 7.82 13.22 -11.65
CA SER A 149 7.43 14.57 -11.23
C SER A 149 7.10 15.49 -12.41
N VAL A 150 7.54 15.18 -13.63
CA VAL A 150 7.32 16.01 -14.83
C VAL A 150 5.86 16.40 -15.06
N PRO A 151 4.87 15.49 -14.97
CA PRO A 151 3.44 15.86 -15.10
C PRO A 151 2.95 16.84 -14.02
N PHE A 152 3.68 16.95 -12.92
CA PHE A 152 3.38 17.83 -11.79
C PHE A 152 4.21 19.13 -11.80
N THR A 153 5.18 19.28 -12.71
CA THR A 153 6.10 20.44 -12.73
C THR A 153 5.34 21.77 -12.69
N PHE A 154 4.30 21.92 -13.52
CA PHE A 154 3.50 23.14 -13.53
C PHE A 154 2.86 23.45 -12.16
N ARG A 155 2.38 22.43 -11.45
CA ARG A 155 1.77 22.58 -10.12
C ARG A 155 2.81 22.92 -9.07
N ILE A 156 3.98 22.27 -9.12
CA ILE A 156 5.11 22.56 -8.23
C ILE A 156 5.55 24.01 -8.42
N LEU A 157 5.65 24.47 -9.68
CA LEU A 157 5.94 25.86 -10.00
C LEU A 157 4.85 26.80 -9.47
N GLN A 158 3.57 26.50 -9.70
CA GLN A 158 2.46 27.30 -9.18
C GLN A 158 2.48 27.41 -7.64
N ALA A 159 2.75 26.32 -6.93
CA ALA A 159 2.80 26.30 -5.46
C ALA A 159 3.94 27.16 -4.87
N MET A 160 4.97 27.50 -5.66
CA MET A 160 6.00 28.46 -5.23
C MET A 160 5.51 29.92 -5.25
N PHE A 161 4.47 30.22 -6.03
CA PHE A 161 3.97 31.59 -6.23
C PHE A 161 2.55 31.82 -5.72
N LEU A 162 1.76 30.76 -5.55
CA LEU A 162 0.36 30.81 -5.13
C LEU A 162 0.15 30.02 -3.85
N SER A 163 -0.76 30.50 -3.00
CA SER A 163 -1.19 29.77 -1.80
C SER A 163 -1.92 28.48 -2.17
N VAL A 164 -1.73 27.44 -1.34
CA VAL A 164 -2.43 26.15 -1.50
C VAL A 164 -3.95 26.36 -1.48
N PRO A 165 -4.70 25.83 -2.47
CA PRO A 165 -6.16 25.95 -2.49
C PRO A 165 -6.81 25.38 -1.22
N GLU A 166 -7.95 25.97 -0.85
CA GLU A 166 -8.74 25.53 0.31
C GLU A 166 -9.10 24.04 0.17
N GLY A 167 -8.82 23.26 1.21
CA GLY A 167 -9.04 21.82 1.26
C GLY A 167 -7.87 20.92 0.82
N TYR A 168 -6.76 21.48 0.33
CA TYR A 168 -5.50 20.75 0.07
C TYR A 168 -4.38 21.08 1.06
N GLN A 169 -4.68 21.85 2.10
CA GLN A 169 -3.72 22.22 3.14
C GLN A 169 -3.27 20.97 3.89
N THR A 170 -1.98 20.85 4.20
CA THR A 170 -1.44 19.74 4.99
C THR A 170 -1.18 20.22 6.41
N SER A 171 -1.83 19.62 7.42
CA SER A 171 -1.57 19.94 8.83
C SER A 171 -0.30 19.18 9.26
N LEU A 172 0.82 19.90 9.42
CA LEU A 172 2.09 19.32 9.87
C LEU A 172 1.97 18.63 11.24
N ASP A 173 1.09 19.13 12.11
CA ASP A 173 0.87 18.60 13.47
C ASP A 173 -0.36 17.68 13.56
N GLY A 174 -1.10 17.47 12.46
CA GLY A 174 -2.31 16.63 12.42
C GLY A 174 -3.51 17.15 13.23
N LYS A 175 -3.40 18.30 13.89
CA LYS A 175 -4.43 18.86 14.78
C LYS A 175 -5.55 19.61 14.06
N ILE A 176 -5.33 20.02 12.81
CA ILE A 176 -6.30 20.83 12.06
C ILE A 176 -7.06 19.90 11.11
N ALA A 177 -8.37 19.76 11.33
CA ALA A 177 -9.27 19.12 10.38
C ALA A 177 -9.38 20.01 9.13
N ILE A 178 -8.88 19.52 7.99
CA ILE A 178 -8.94 20.25 6.72
C ILE A 178 -10.25 19.88 6.03
N PRO A 179 -11.13 20.84 5.70
CA PRO A 179 -12.37 20.56 4.99
C PRO A 179 -12.05 20.02 3.58
N PRO A 180 -12.88 19.15 2.99
CA PRO A 180 -12.68 18.70 1.63
C PRO A 180 -12.71 19.88 0.63
N PRO A 181 -11.99 19.80 -0.49
CA PRO A 181 -12.01 20.84 -1.52
C PRO A 181 -13.43 21.14 -2.02
N LYS A 182 -13.77 22.43 -2.17
CA LYS A 182 -15.13 22.90 -2.54
C LYS A 182 -15.59 22.42 -3.92
N ASP A 183 -14.66 22.29 -4.88
CA ASP A 183 -14.94 21.85 -6.25
C ASP A 183 -14.69 20.35 -6.47
N GLY A 184 -14.60 19.57 -5.39
CA GLY A 184 -14.22 18.17 -5.41
C GLY A 184 -12.69 17.97 -5.50
N ASP A 185 -12.25 16.74 -5.22
CA ASP A 185 -10.85 16.39 -5.31
C ASP A 185 -10.44 16.22 -6.78
N VAL A 186 -9.89 17.29 -7.37
CA VAL A 186 -9.33 17.33 -8.73
C VAL A 186 -8.21 16.30 -8.91
N TYR A 187 -7.63 15.82 -7.81
CA TYR A 187 -6.56 14.82 -7.77
C TYR A 187 -7.01 13.48 -7.19
N GLY A 188 -8.30 13.29 -6.91
CA GLY A 188 -8.82 12.21 -6.08
C GLY A 188 -8.59 10.81 -6.62
N ASP A 189 -8.14 10.68 -7.87
CA ASP A 189 -7.76 9.42 -8.48
C ASP A 189 -6.26 9.09 -8.36
N LYS A 190 -5.39 10.00 -7.88
CA LYS A 190 -3.93 9.79 -7.79
C LYS A 190 -3.37 10.20 -6.44
N ALA A 191 -2.47 9.40 -5.90
CA ALA A 191 -1.66 9.77 -4.74
C ALA A 191 -0.19 9.40 -4.97
N LEU A 192 0.72 10.22 -4.46
CA LEU A 192 2.16 9.96 -4.46
C LEU A 192 2.63 9.91 -3.00
N ILE A 193 3.09 8.74 -2.56
CA ILE A 193 3.69 8.57 -1.24
C ILE A 193 5.20 8.56 -1.39
N VAL A 194 5.88 9.53 -0.79
CA VAL A 194 7.35 9.61 -0.76
C VAL A 194 7.86 9.23 0.63
N THR A 195 8.89 8.39 0.69
CA THR A 195 9.53 7.97 1.94
C THR A 195 10.69 8.89 2.29
N SER A 196 10.87 9.16 3.58
CA SER A 196 12.08 9.81 4.08
C SER A 196 13.22 8.80 4.18
N TRP A 197 14.46 9.29 4.30
CA TRP A 197 15.63 8.44 4.50
C TRP A 197 15.48 7.46 5.68
N SER A 198 15.01 7.96 6.83
CA SER A 198 14.78 7.11 8.00
C SER A 198 13.73 6.01 7.75
N ARG A 199 12.65 6.33 7.02
CA ARG A 199 11.63 5.35 6.62
C ARG A 199 12.17 4.35 5.60
N HIS A 200 13.04 4.78 4.68
CA HIS A 200 13.71 3.91 3.73
C HIS A 200 14.59 2.88 4.44
N VAL A 201 15.48 3.32 5.35
CA VAL A 201 16.31 2.42 6.16
C VAL A 201 15.44 1.45 6.96
N LYS A 202 14.40 1.95 7.63
CA LYS A 202 13.43 1.12 8.37
C LYS A 202 12.76 0.08 7.48
N ALA A 203 12.41 0.43 6.24
CA ALA A 203 11.83 -0.49 5.28
C ALA A 203 12.82 -1.57 4.81
N GLN A 204 14.10 -1.22 4.62
CA GLN A 204 15.15 -2.20 4.33
C GLN A 204 15.36 -3.17 5.50
N GLU A 205 15.36 -2.67 6.73
CA GLU A 205 15.46 -3.50 7.94
C GLU A 205 14.27 -4.46 8.08
N ALA A 206 13.05 -3.98 7.81
CA ALA A 206 11.85 -4.81 7.82
C ALA A 206 11.92 -5.90 6.75
N LEU A 207 12.38 -5.54 5.55
CA LEU A 207 12.54 -6.50 4.44
C LEU A 207 13.56 -7.59 4.78
N ARG A 208 14.66 -7.23 5.46
CA ARG A 208 15.70 -8.18 5.94
C ARG A 208 15.19 -9.19 6.97
N LYS A 209 14.04 -8.96 7.60
CA LYS A 209 13.43 -9.94 8.53
C LYS A 209 12.93 -11.19 7.82
N HIS A 210 12.65 -11.12 6.52
CA HIS A 210 12.34 -12.30 5.70
C HIS A 210 13.63 -12.95 5.19
N ALA A 211 14.42 -13.48 6.11
CA ALA A 211 15.76 -14.02 5.83
C ALA A 211 15.67 -15.34 5.05
N SER A 212 14.68 -16.17 5.35
CA SER A 212 14.45 -17.48 4.73
C SER A 212 14.19 -17.39 3.22
N GLU A 213 13.65 -16.26 2.76
CA GLU A 213 13.36 -15.97 1.35
C GLU A 213 14.29 -14.90 0.74
N SER A 214 15.39 -14.59 1.42
CA SER A 214 16.36 -13.60 0.95
C SER A 214 17.15 -14.11 -0.24
N SER A 215 16.77 -13.68 -1.44
CA SER A 215 17.51 -13.92 -2.69
C SER A 215 18.25 -12.67 -3.17
N TRP A 216 19.26 -12.85 -4.03
CA TRP A 216 19.97 -11.75 -4.72
C TRP A 216 19.01 -10.72 -5.35
N ASN A 217 17.91 -11.18 -5.95
CA ASN A 217 16.89 -10.31 -6.54
C ASN A 217 16.23 -9.40 -5.50
N ARG A 218 16.07 -9.88 -4.27
CA ARG A 218 15.47 -9.13 -3.16
C ARG A 218 16.43 -8.08 -2.61
N VAL A 219 17.73 -8.37 -2.59
CA VAL A 219 18.78 -7.39 -2.25
C VAL A 219 18.85 -6.28 -3.30
N LEU A 220 18.81 -6.65 -4.58
CA LEU A 220 18.77 -5.69 -5.68
C LEU A 220 17.52 -4.81 -5.61
N TYR A 221 16.34 -5.41 -5.40
CA TYR A 221 15.08 -4.69 -5.20
C TYR A 221 15.13 -3.75 -4.00
N SER A 222 15.60 -4.22 -2.84
CA SER A 222 15.74 -3.41 -1.62
C SER A 222 16.60 -2.16 -1.81
N SER A 223 17.55 -2.22 -2.75
CA SER A 223 18.58 -1.18 -2.92
C SER A 223 18.22 -0.23 -4.07
N LEU A 224 17.74 -0.77 -5.19
CA LEU A 224 17.55 -0.02 -6.43
C LEU A 224 16.09 0.19 -6.79
N SER A 225 15.14 -0.44 -6.10
CA SER A 225 13.74 -0.27 -6.44
C SER A 225 13.24 1.13 -6.10
N ARG A 226 12.57 1.78 -7.06
CA ARG A 226 11.87 3.03 -6.79
C ARG A 226 10.75 2.87 -5.75
N TYR A 227 10.13 1.69 -5.62
CA TYR A 227 9.03 1.46 -4.69
C TYR A 227 9.47 1.53 -3.21
N MET A 228 10.77 1.39 -2.95
CA MET A 228 11.37 1.62 -1.62
C MET A 228 11.48 3.12 -1.27
N TRP A 229 11.35 3.99 -2.27
CA TRP A 229 11.49 5.44 -2.15
C TRP A 229 10.18 6.17 -2.35
N PHE A 230 9.41 5.81 -3.37
CA PHE A 230 8.14 6.47 -3.66
C PHE A 230 7.19 5.58 -4.45
N ASN A 231 5.91 5.71 -4.13
CA ASN A 231 4.83 4.86 -4.61
C ASN A 231 3.75 5.72 -5.27
N ASP A 232 3.53 5.49 -6.57
CA ASP A 232 2.41 6.08 -7.31
C ASP A 232 1.17 5.20 -7.11
N LEU A 233 0.14 5.76 -6.51
CA LEU A 233 -1.13 5.09 -6.26
C LEU A 233 -2.21 5.66 -7.18
N ARG A 234 -3.11 4.79 -7.65
CA ARG A 234 -4.31 5.18 -8.39
C ARG A 234 -5.56 4.59 -7.76
N ARG A 235 -6.63 5.38 -7.71
CA ARG A 235 -7.93 4.88 -7.27
C ARG A 235 -8.40 3.76 -8.20
N MET A 236 -8.94 2.68 -7.61
CA MET A 236 -9.43 1.50 -8.32
C MET A 236 -10.88 1.64 -8.77
#